data_AF-A0AB38YFC4-F1
#
_entry.id   AF-A0AB38YFC4-F1
#
_cell.length_a   1.000
_cell.length_b   1.000
_cell.length_c   1.000
_cell.angle_alpha   90.00
_cell.angle_beta   90.00
_cell.angle_gamma   90.00
#
_symmetry.space_group_name_H-M   'P 1'
#
loop_
_entity.id
_entity.type
_entity.pdbx_description
1 polymer ?
#
loop_
_entity_poly.entity_id
_entity_poly.type
_entity_poly.pdbx_seq_one_letter_code
_entity_poly.pdbx_strand_id
1 'polypeptide(L)'
;MTINAQTTDTAFQARLQSLIGEQSTSAFARKVGLSESLIRKYLAGSEPSLSKANQIAQRANVSLEWLATGQGYLYRQAEVVDMKALDMAMTVTRDILQLDRVSTDSEKEMKVMVAVYQHLRATKRPDGYLEPREALKFGEFVAGHCDDAQSS
;
A
#
# COMPACT_ATOMS: atom_id res chain seq x y z
N MET A 1 20.99 -26.67 -23.87
CA MET A 1 20.32 -26.58 -22.56
C MET A 1 20.04 -25.11 -22.33
N THR A 2 18.83 -24.68 -22.65
CA THR A 2 18.50 -23.26 -22.85
C THR A 2 18.39 -22.53 -21.52
N ILE A 3 19.10 -21.41 -21.43
CA ILE A 3 19.15 -20.50 -20.29
C ILE A 3 17.80 -19.79 -20.18
N ASN A 4 17.06 -20.00 -19.08
CA ASN A 4 15.86 -19.24 -18.76
C ASN A 4 16.27 -17.82 -18.34
N ALA A 5 16.21 -16.89 -19.28
CA ALA A 5 16.30 -15.47 -19.00
C ALA A 5 15.11 -15.08 -18.11
N GLN A 6 15.39 -14.57 -16.92
CA GLN A 6 14.41 -13.88 -16.10
C GLN A 6 13.96 -12.64 -16.87
N THR A 7 12.73 -12.66 -17.36
CA THR A 7 12.14 -11.54 -18.11
C THR A 7 11.85 -10.41 -17.13
N THR A 8 12.63 -9.35 -17.25
CA THR A 8 12.45 -8.06 -16.55
C THR A 8 11.03 -7.54 -16.80
N ASP A 9 10.19 -7.57 -15.77
CA ASP A 9 8.74 -7.55 -15.93
C ASP A 9 8.16 -6.13 -15.94
N THR A 10 8.35 -5.41 -17.04
CA THR A 10 7.87 -4.02 -17.21
C THR A 10 6.47 -3.94 -17.83
N ALA A 11 5.85 -5.05 -18.21
CA ALA A 11 4.58 -5.08 -18.94
C ALA A 11 3.34 -4.98 -18.02
N PHE A 12 2.28 -4.31 -18.50
CA PHE A 12 0.98 -4.21 -17.80
C PHE A 12 0.41 -5.59 -17.43
N GLN A 13 0.53 -6.56 -18.33
CA GLN A 13 0.08 -7.94 -18.15
C GLN A 13 0.62 -8.55 -16.84
N ALA A 14 1.89 -8.34 -16.54
CA ALA A 14 2.51 -8.94 -15.37
C ALA A 14 2.09 -8.29 -14.07
N ARG A 15 1.94 -6.97 -14.06
CA ARG A 15 1.35 -6.26 -12.92
C ARG A 15 -0.08 -6.73 -12.69
N LEU A 16 -0.85 -6.90 -13.75
CA LEU A 16 -2.19 -7.49 -13.65
C LEU A 16 -2.15 -8.92 -13.09
N GLN A 17 -1.21 -9.75 -13.53
CA GLN A 17 -1.01 -11.11 -13.00
C GLN A 17 -0.63 -11.09 -11.51
N SER A 18 0.23 -10.17 -11.10
CA SER A 18 0.60 -9.95 -9.69
C SER A 18 -0.61 -9.53 -8.84
N LEU A 19 -1.50 -8.68 -9.37
CA LEU A 19 -2.74 -8.29 -8.66
C LEU A 19 -3.75 -9.43 -8.51
N ILE A 20 -3.71 -10.43 -9.40
CA ILE A 20 -4.52 -11.63 -9.28
C ILE A 20 -3.94 -12.51 -8.16
N GLY A 21 -2.61 -12.69 -8.11
CA GLY A 21 -1.98 -13.51 -7.07
C GLY A 21 -2.49 -14.95 -7.09
N GLU A 22 -2.87 -15.47 -5.92
CA GLU A 22 -3.34 -16.86 -5.75
C GLU A 22 -4.82 -17.07 -6.10
N GLN A 23 -5.58 -15.99 -6.28
CA GLN A 23 -7.01 -16.11 -6.56
C GLN A 23 -7.28 -16.47 -8.03
N SER A 24 -8.42 -17.09 -8.32
CA SER A 24 -8.77 -17.39 -9.71
C SER A 24 -9.02 -16.12 -10.53
N THR A 25 -8.79 -16.19 -11.85
CA THR A 25 -9.12 -15.09 -12.78
C THR A 25 -10.59 -14.68 -12.67
N SER A 26 -11.50 -15.64 -12.46
CA SER A 26 -12.93 -15.40 -12.26
C SER A 26 -13.24 -14.68 -10.94
N ALA A 27 -12.53 -14.98 -9.86
CA ALA A 27 -12.64 -14.26 -8.60
C ALA A 27 -12.13 -12.81 -8.73
N PHE A 28 -11.00 -12.61 -9.42
CA PHE A 28 -10.49 -11.27 -9.69
C PHE A 28 -11.41 -10.44 -10.57
N ALA A 29 -11.92 -11.01 -11.66
CA ALA A 29 -12.85 -10.35 -12.56
C ALA A 29 -14.08 -9.82 -11.81
N ARG A 30 -14.66 -10.64 -10.92
CA ARG A 30 -15.76 -10.22 -10.03
C ARG A 30 -15.35 -9.10 -9.06
N LYS A 31 -14.18 -9.21 -8.41
CA LYS A 31 -13.64 -8.16 -7.51
C LYS A 31 -13.54 -6.80 -8.19
N VAL A 32 -13.05 -6.77 -9.43
CA VAL A 32 -12.86 -5.51 -10.18
C VAL A 32 -14.08 -5.09 -11.02
N GLY A 33 -15.13 -5.90 -11.08
CA GLY A 33 -16.35 -5.61 -11.82
C GLY A 33 -16.16 -5.67 -13.35
N LEU A 34 -15.36 -6.61 -13.85
CA LEU A 34 -15.11 -6.86 -15.27
C LEU A 34 -15.46 -8.31 -15.62
N SER A 35 -15.64 -8.62 -16.91
CA SER A 35 -15.82 -9.99 -17.36
C SER A 35 -14.51 -10.76 -17.32
N GLU A 36 -14.58 -12.06 -17.01
CA GLU A 36 -13.39 -12.92 -17.00
C GLU A 36 -12.71 -12.95 -18.37
N SER A 37 -13.48 -13.01 -19.46
CA SER A 37 -12.93 -12.97 -20.82
C SER A 37 -12.13 -11.70 -21.09
N LEU A 38 -12.54 -10.54 -20.54
CA LEU A 38 -11.79 -9.31 -20.68
C LEU A 38 -10.49 -9.33 -19.88
N ILE A 39 -10.50 -9.86 -18.65
CA ILE A 39 -9.28 -10.06 -17.87
C ILE A 39 -8.32 -11.02 -18.58
N ARG A 40 -8.82 -12.13 -19.12
CA ARG A 40 -8.00 -13.08 -19.92
C ARG A 40 -7.41 -12.41 -21.15
N LYS A 41 -8.16 -11.53 -21.82
CA LYS A 41 -7.66 -10.76 -22.97
C LYS A 41 -6.50 -9.84 -22.55
N TYR A 42 -6.62 -9.16 -21.42
CA TYR A 42 -5.55 -8.35 -20.83
C TYR A 42 -4.34 -9.19 -20.44
N LEU A 43 -4.56 -10.37 -19.86
CA LEU A 43 -3.50 -11.33 -19.56
C LEU A 43 -2.84 -11.93 -20.81
N ALA A 44 -3.46 -11.78 -21.99
CA ALA A 44 -2.87 -12.16 -23.27
C ALA A 44 -2.15 -11.00 -23.97
N GLY A 45 -2.02 -9.85 -23.30
CA GLY A 45 -1.26 -8.69 -23.78
C GLY A 45 -2.09 -7.59 -24.43
N SER A 46 -3.42 -7.65 -24.43
CA SER A 46 -4.22 -6.52 -24.92
C SER A 46 -4.24 -5.37 -23.90
N GLU A 47 -4.16 -4.14 -24.39
CA GLU A 47 -4.19 -2.95 -23.53
C GLU A 47 -5.63 -2.58 -23.09
N PRO A 48 -5.84 -2.22 -21.81
CA PRO A 48 -7.11 -1.69 -21.33
C PRO A 48 -7.30 -0.24 -21.80
N SER A 49 -8.56 0.19 -21.90
CA SER A 49 -8.82 1.63 -21.95
C SER A 49 -8.49 2.27 -20.60
N LEU A 50 -8.18 3.58 -20.59
CA LEU A 50 -7.89 4.34 -19.37
C LEU A 50 -8.99 4.16 -18.31
N SER A 51 -10.26 4.15 -18.72
CA SER A 51 -11.41 3.92 -17.84
C SER A 51 -11.35 2.54 -17.17
N LYS A 52 -10.98 1.49 -17.91
CA LYS A 52 -10.87 0.11 -17.40
C LYS A 52 -9.63 -0.07 -16.53
N ALA A 53 -8.51 0.53 -16.90
CA ALA A 53 -7.30 0.55 -16.08
C ALA A 53 -7.56 1.25 -14.73
N ASN A 54 -8.20 2.43 -14.77
CA ASN A 54 -8.60 3.14 -13.54
C ASN A 54 -9.54 2.27 -12.70
N GLN A 55 -10.58 1.65 -13.29
CA GLN A 55 -11.49 0.75 -12.57
C GLN A 55 -10.74 -0.39 -11.85
N ILE A 56 -9.80 -1.06 -12.53
CA ILE A 56 -8.95 -2.10 -11.93
C ILE A 56 -8.14 -1.49 -10.77
N ALA A 57 -7.48 -0.36 -10.99
CA ALA A 57 -6.68 0.32 -9.97
C ALA A 57 -7.49 0.65 -8.71
N GLN A 58 -8.71 1.19 -8.87
CA GLN A 58 -9.57 1.52 -7.71
C GLN A 58 -9.97 0.26 -6.92
N ARG A 59 -10.36 -0.80 -7.63
CA ARG A 59 -10.90 -2.03 -7.03
C ARG A 59 -9.81 -2.96 -6.49
N ALA A 60 -8.60 -2.88 -7.03
CA ALA A 60 -7.43 -3.56 -6.53
C ALA A 60 -6.65 -2.73 -5.48
N ASN A 61 -7.13 -1.51 -5.17
CA ASN A 61 -6.50 -0.55 -4.27
C ASN A 61 -5.05 -0.22 -4.65
N VAL A 62 -4.78 -0.06 -5.94
CA VAL A 62 -3.45 0.34 -6.46
C VAL A 62 -3.49 1.68 -7.18
N SER A 63 -2.35 2.36 -7.29
CA SER A 63 -2.31 3.56 -8.13
C SER A 63 -2.43 3.19 -9.61
N LEU A 64 -3.05 4.08 -10.38
CA LEU A 64 -3.15 3.91 -11.84
C LEU A 64 -1.77 4.01 -12.50
N GLU A 65 -0.90 4.88 -11.99
CA GLU A 65 0.48 5.04 -12.45
C GLU A 65 1.25 3.72 -12.33
N TRP A 66 1.22 3.10 -11.15
CA TRP A 66 1.88 1.81 -10.92
C TRP A 66 1.32 0.74 -11.83
N LEU A 67 -0.01 0.65 -11.95
CA LEU A 67 -0.62 -0.33 -12.84
C LEU A 67 -0.19 -0.13 -14.30
N ALA A 68 -0.10 1.11 -14.77
CA ALA A 68 0.22 1.42 -16.16
C ALA A 68 1.72 1.26 -16.48
N THR A 69 2.60 1.76 -15.63
CA THR A 69 4.04 1.91 -15.95
C THR A 69 4.97 1.08 -15.06
N GLY A 70 4.48 0.58 -13.93
CA GLY A 70 5.31 0.04 -12.86
C GLY A 70 6.03 1.10 -12.03
N GLN A 71 5.81 2.39 -12.32
CA GLN A 71 6.32 3.52 -11.55
C GLN A 71 5.23 4.07 -10.61
N GLY A 72 5.61 4.77 -9.55
CA GLY A 72 4.65 5.23 -8.54
C GLY A 72 4.24 4.11 -7.57
N TYR A 73 3.12 4.32 -6.87
CA TYR A 73 2.84 3.56 -5.64
C TYR A 73 1.91 2.37 -5.85
N LEU A 74 2.24 1.23 -5.21
CA LEU A 74 1.41 0.03 -5.27
C LEU A 74 0.05 0.23 -4.59
N TYR A 75 -0.12 1.13 -3.62
CA TYR A 75 -1.39 1.29 -2.89
C TYR A 75 -2.01 2.67 -3.07
N ARG A 76 -3.34 2.73 -3.29
CA ARG A 76 -4.07 3.98 -3.60
C ARG A 76 -4.51 4.76 -2.36
N GLN A 77 -4.82 4.07 -1.27
CA GLN A 77 -5.42 4.67 -0.06
C GLN A 77 -4.50 4.72 1.17
N ALA A 78 -3.35 4.05 1.13
CA ALA A 78 -2.30 4.33 2.10
C ALA A 78 -1.56 5.57 1.58
N GLU A 79 -1.69 6.70 2.27
CA GLU A 79 -0.66 7.73 2.16
C GLU A 79 0.65 7.05 2.52
N VAL A 80 1.51 6.81 1.52
CA VAL A 80 2.87 6.35 1.76
C VAL A 80 3.53 7.46 2.55
N VAL A 81 3.74 7.20 3.84
CA VAL A 81 4.43 8.15 4.69
C VAL A 81 5.90 8.06 4.35
N ASP A 82 6.42 9.14 3.77
CA ASP A 82 7.86 9.33 3.63
C ASP A 82 8.45 9.49 5.02
N MET A 83 9.13 8.44 5.48
CA MET A 83 9.70 8.40 6.83
C MET A 83 10.76 9.47 7.05
N LYS A 84 11.50 9.89 6.01
CA LYS A 84 12.48 10.98 6.13
C LYS A 84 11.79 12.32 6.27
N ALA A 85 10.73 12.55 5.48
CA ALA A 85 9.93 13.76 5.60
C ALA A 85 9.22 13.83 6.97
N LEU A 86 8.72 12.70 7.47
CA LEU A 86 8.12 12.61 8.79
C LEU A 86 9.13 12.89 9.91
N ASP A 87 10.33 12.32 9.84
CA ASP A 87 11.39 12.56 10.81
C ASP A 87 11.79 14.05 10.87
N MET A 88 11.90 14.69 9.70
CA MET A 88 12.13 16.13 9.59
C MET A 88 10.97 16.94 10.20
N ALA A 89 9.72 16.60 9.88
CA ALA A 89 8.53 17.28 10.41
C ALA A 89 8.44 17.17 11.94
N MET A 90 8.77 16.00 12.49
CA MET A 90 8.84 15.77 13.93
C MET A 90 9.95 16.58 14.59
N THR A 91 11.13 16.63 13.97
CA THR A 91 12.25 17.46 14.44
C THR A 91 11.86 18.93 14.52
N VAL A 92 11.33 19.48 13.42
CA VAL A 92 10.88 20.89 13.36
C VAL A 92 9.78 21.16 14.39
N THR A 93 8.82 20.24 14.54
CA THR A 93 7.71 20.38 15.50
C THR A 93 8.20 20.39 16.94
N ARG A 94 9.14 19.51 17.29
CA ARG A 94 9.76 19.49 18.63
C ARG A 94 10.53 20.77 18.91
N ASP A 95 11.25 21.29 17.93
CA ASP A 95 11.99 22.56 18.04
C ASP A 95 11.03 23.74 18.27
N ILE A 96 9.92 23.81 17.53
CA ILE A 96 8.88 24.84 17.70
C ILE A 96 8.25 24.77 19.10
N LEU A 97 7.94 23.55 19.57
CA LEU A 97 7.25 23.33 20.83
C LEU A 97 8.17 23.26 22.05
N GLN A 98 9.49 23.41 21.85
CA GLN A 98 10.51 23.32 22.91
C GLN A 98 10.41 22.02 23.72
N LEU A 99 10.15 20.89 23.04
CA LEU A 99 10.04 19.58 23.68
C LEU A 99 11.44 18.96 23.83
N ASP A 100 11.78 18.51 25.06
CA ASP A 100 13.07 17.89 25.34
C ASP A 100 13.29 16.58 24.54
N ARG A 101 14.47 16.48 23.91
CA ARG A 101 14.91 15.33 23.08
C ARG A 101 15.31 14.14 23.95
N VAL A 102 14.37 13.33 24.46
CA VAL A 102 14.75 11.98 24.92
C VAL A 102 13.67 10.95 24.61
N SER A 103 13.73 10.41 23.40
CA SER A 103 13.40 9.01 23.15
C SER A 103 14.42 8.47 22.17
N THR A 104 15.15 7.43 22.56
CA THR A 104 16.07 6.67 21.68
C THR A 104 15.35 5.83 20.64
N ASP A 105 14.01 5.86 20.66
CA ASP A 105 13.12 5.02 19.84
C ASP A 105 12.28 5.85 18.85
N SER A 106 12.77 7.03 18.45
CA SER A 106 12.01 7.99 17.63
C SER A 106 11.50 7.38 16.32
N GLU A 107 12.25 6.46 15.72
CA GLU A 107 11.83 5.75 14.51
C GLU A 107 10.66 4.78 14.78
N LYS A 108 10.76 3.98 15.86
CA LYS A 108 9.70 3.06 16.29
C LYS A 108 8.44 3.83 16.66
N GLU A 109 8.59 4.90 17.42
CA GLU A 109 7.51 5.81 17.81
C GLU A 109 6.80 6.39 16.57
N MET A 110 7.57 6.89 15.59
CA MET A 110 7.03 7.40 14.33
C MET A 110 6.29 6.33 13.53
N LYS A 111 6.87 5.12 13.40
CA LYS A 111 6.24 3.99 12.69
C LYS A 111 4.91 3.60 13.32
N VAL A 112 4.88 3.44 14.64
CA VAL A 112 3.66 3.09 15.39
C VAL A 112 2.62 4.20 15.25
N MET A 113 3.02 5.47 15.42
CA MET A 113 2.12 6.62 15.30
C MET A 113 1.48 6.70 13.90
N VAL A 114 2.28 6.53 12.85
CA VAL A 114 1.80 6.53 11.46
C VAL A 114 0.85 5.37 11.20
N ALA A 115 1.22 4.17 11.64
CA ALA A 115 0.39 2.98 11.44
C ALA A 115 -0.97 3.16 12.12
N VAL A 116 -0.99 3.64 13.37
CA VAL A 116 -2.23 3.92 14.11
C VAL A 116 -3.05 5.01 13.43
N TYR A 117 -2.42 6.09 12.97
CA TYR A 117 -3.10 7.15 12.20
C TYR A 117 -3.76 6.61 10.92
N GLN A 118 -3.02 5.83 10.13
CA GLN A 118 -3.51 5.23 8.89
C GLN A 118 -4.65 4.25 9.16
N HIS A 119 -4.53 3.43 10.22
CA HIS A 119 -5.58 2.52 10.65
C HIS A 119 -6.86 3.29 10.99
N LEU A 120 -6.77 4.30 11.86
CA LEU A 120 -7.89 5.15 12.25
C LEU A 120 -8.55 5.83 11.05
N ARG A 121 -7.76 6.35 10.11
CA ARG A 121 -8.29 6.97 8.89
C ARG A 121 -9.02 5.95 8.02
N ALA A 122 -8.50 4.73 7.89
CA ALA A 122 -9.08 3.67 7.07
C ALA A 122 -10.34 3.06 7.69
N THR A 123 -10.44 3.01 9.03
CA THR A 123 -11.57 2.43 9.77
C THR A 123 -12.59 3.46 10.26
N LYS A 124 -12.39 4.74 9.92
CA LYS A 124 -13.30 5.84 10.26
C LYS A 124 -14.72 5.54 9.77
N ARG A 125 -15.68 5.58 10.69
CA ARG A 125 -17.09 5.34 10.39
C ARG A 125 -17.69 6.51 9.58
N PRO A 126 -18.82 6.30 8.88
CA PRO A 126 -19.46 7.35 8.07
C PRO A 126 -19.91 8.59 8.87
N ASP A 127 -20.24 8.42 10.15
CA ASP A 127 -20.57 9.49 11.10
C ASP A 127 -19.33 10.25 11.61
N GLY A 128 -18.15 9.82 11.19
CA GLY A 128 -16.86 10.38 11.57
C GLY A 128 -16.24 9.76 12.83
N TYR A 129 -16.89 8.77 13.43
CA TYR A 129 -16.38 8.12 14.64
C TYR A 129 -15.10 7.31 14.36
N LEU A 130 -14.16 7.43 15.31
CA LEU A 130 -12.89 6.73 15.37
C LEU A 130 -12.91 5.80 16.57
N GLU A 131 -12.69 4.49 16.37
CA GLU A 131 -12.75 3.49 17.45
C GLU A 131 -11.38 3.37 18.15
N PRO A 132 -11.20 3.94 19.37
CA PRO A 132 -9.88 4.01 19.99
C PRO A 132 -9.38 2.64 20.48
N ARG A 133 -10.29 1.73 20.85
CA ARG A 133 -9.92 0.42 21.41
C ARG A 133 -9.30 -0.49 20.35
N GLU A 134 -9.84 -0.47 19.14
CA GLU A 134 -9.28 -1.25 18.03
C GLU A 134 -7.96 -0.65 17.54
N ALA A 135 -7.87 0.68 17.49
CA ALA A 135 -6.63 1.37 17.16
C ALA A 135 -5.51 1.10 18.18
N LEU A 136 -5.83 0.99 19.46
CA LEU A 136 -4.88 0.64 20.51
C LEU A 136 -4.33 -0.78 20.31
N LYS A 137 -5.21 -1.78 20.13
CA LYS A 137 -4.80 -3.17 19.85
C LYS A 137 -3.91 -3.26 18.62
N PHE A 138 -4.25 -2.52 17.58
CA PHE A 138 -3.45 -2.45 16.37
C PHE A 138 -2.08 -1.79 16.62
N GLY A 139 -2.03 -0.70 17.38
CA GLY A 139 -0.79 -0.03 17.76
C GLY A 139 0.13 -0.92 18.59
N GLU A 140 -0.41 -1.64 19.58
CA GLU A 140 0.33 -2.63 20.39
C GLU A 140 0.91 -3.74 19.52
N PHE A 141 0.11 -4.26 18.59
CA PHE A 141 0.58 -5.24 17.61
C PHE A 141 1.76 -4.72 16.79
N VAL A 142 1.65 -3.51 16.21
CA VAL A 142 2.72 -2.93 15.38
C VAL A 142 3.97 -2.64 16.21
N ALA A 143 3.82 -2.13 17.43
CA ALA A 143 4.93 -1.83 18.32
C ALA A 143 5.74 -3.09 18.68
N GLY A 144 5.07 -4.23 18.88
CA GLY A 144 5.73 -5.51 19.15
C GLY A 144 6.51 -6.11 17.98
N HIS A 145 6.26 -5.66 16.74
CA HIS A 145 6.93 -6.17 15.53
C HIS A 145 7.96 -5.18 14.95
N CYS A 146 8.15 -4.01 15.56
CA CYS A 146 9.13 -3.03 15.08
C CYS A 146 10.59 -3.37 15.49
N ASP A 147 10.79 -4.25 16.47
CA ASP A 147 12.12 -4.59 17.00
C ASP A 147 12.85 -5.67 16.17
N ASP A 148 12.12 -6.46 15.36
CA ASP A 148 12.66 -7.60 14.61
C ASP A 148 13.37 -7.20 13.30
N ALA A 149 13.28 -5.94 12.88
CA ALA A 149 13.81 -5.47 11.59
C ALA A 149 15.30 -5.05 11.63
N GLN A 150 15.97 -5.12 12.78
CA GLN A 150 17.39 -4.75 12.93
C GLN A 150 18.35 -5.96 13.06
N SER A 151 17.86 -7.19 12.89
CA SER A 151 18.70 -8.40 12.87
C SER A 151 18.65 -9.11 11.51
N SER A 152 19.23 -8.52 10.47
CA SER A 152 19.66 -9.20 9.24
C SER A 152 20.64 -8.35 8.44
#